data_AF-A0A930XMP6-F1
#
_entry.id   AF-A0A930XMP6-F1
#
_cell.length_a   1.000
_cell.length_b   1.000
_cell.length_c   1.000
_cell.angle_alpha   90.00
_cell.angle_beta   90.00
_cell.angle_gamma   90.00
#
_symmetry.space_group_name_H-M   'P 1'
#
loop_
_entity.id
_entity.type
_entity.pdbx_description
1 polymer ?
#
loop_
_entity_poly.entity_id
_entity_poly.type
_entity_poly.pdbx_seq_one_letter_code
_entity_poly.pdbx_strand_id
1 'polypeptide(L)'
;MSVNKYQPHILVLPEDRANSEIANGFLLNSKLNERSIQVLPFVRGWKTVVEKFTDDFVPTMRLYPARRIVLLIDFDEKENRFGYVEERIPDDLKDRVFVLGVLSEPEKLRSNLKRNFEDIGEALSRDCSNNTDVVWQHDLLNHNTDELKRMVSSVKPFLFS
;
A
#
# COMPACT_ATOMS: atom_id res chain seq x y z
N MET A 1 14.03 -9.42 2.30
CA MET A 1 14.70 -9.85 1.05
C MET A 1 14.41 -8.83 -0.04
N SER A 2 15.26 -8.69 -1.07
CA SER A 2 15.00 -7.80 -2.20
C SER A 2 14.21 -8.53 -3.29
N VAL A 3 13.22 -7.87 -3.89
CA VAL A 3 12.38 -8.48 -4.93
C VAL A 3 13.14 -8.65 -6.25
N ASN A 4 12.77 -9.67 -7.03
CA ASN A 4 13.27 -9.82 -8.39
C ASN A 4 12.61 -8.79 -9.31
N LYS A 5 13.39 -7.81 -9.77
CA LYS A 5 12.92 -6.68 -10.58
C LYS A 5 12.33 -7.08 -11.94
N TYR A 6 12.61 -8.29 -12.43
CA TYR A 6 12.13 -8.80 -13.72
C TYR A 6 10.86 -9.65 -13.60
N GLN A 7 10.46 -10.03 -12.39
CA GLN A 7 9.23 -10.79 -12.14
C GLN A 7 8.12 -9.83 -11.66
N PRO A 8 6.84 -10.20 -11.75
CA PRO A 8 5.76 -9.45 -11.11
C PRO A 8 6.05 -9.26 -9.62
N HIS A 9 6.08 -8.00 -9.19
CA HIS A 9 6.31 -7.64 -7.80
C HIS A 9 5.64 -6.31 -7.45
N ILE A 10 5.44 -6.09 -6.16
CA ILE A 10 4.88 -4.87 -5.60
C ILE A 10 5.85 -4.24 -4.61
N LEU A 11 6.07 -2.94 -4.72
CA LEU A 11 6.79 -2.15 -3.74
C LEU A 11 5.78 -1.39 -2.88
N VAL A 12 6.04 -1.27 -1.58
CA VAL A 12 5.23 -0.44 -0.68
C VAL A 12 6.09 0.72 -0.20
N LEU A 13 5.66 1.95 -0.46
CA LEU A 13 6.33 3.18 -0.05
C LEU A 13 5.52 3.85 1.08
N PRO A 14 5.88 3.61 2.35
CA PRO A 14 5.18 4.19 3.49
C PRO A 14 5.57 5.65 3.74
N GLU A 15 4.61 6.45 4.16
CA GLU A 15 4.82 7.83 4.59
C GLU A 15 5.66 7.91 5.86
N ASP A 16 5.28 7.15 6.89
CA ASP A 16 5.82 7.28 8.23
C ASP A 16 6.12 5.91 8.86
N ARG A 17 6.47 5.94 10.16
CA ARG A 17 6.78 4.73 10.90
C ARG A 17 5.55 3.85 11.11
N ALA A 18 4.40 4.43 11.47
CA ALA A 18 3.20 3.64 11.76
C ALA A 18 2.71 2.90 10.51
N ASN A 19 2.69 3.58 9.36
CA ASN A 19 2.40 2.98 8.06
C ASN A 19 3.40 1.87 7.69
N SER A 20 4.69 2.09 7.99
CA SER A 20 5.70 1.04 7.78
C SER A 20 5.46 -0.18 8.67
N GLU A 21 5.05 -0.02 9.93
CA GLU A 21 4.76 -1.13 10.84
C GLU A 21 3.53 -1.92 10.39
N ILE A 22 2.47 -1.24 9.92
CA ILE A 22 1.31 -1.91 9.30
C ILE A 22 1.73 -2.68 8.05
N ALA A 23 2.53 -2.07 7.17
CA ALA A 23 3.02 -2.72 5.96
C ALA A 23 3.91 -3.95 6.27
N ASN A 24 4.72 -3.89 7.32
CA ASN A 24 5.51 -5.03 7.78
C ASN A 24 4.62 -6.14 8.37
N GLY A 25 3.60 -5.78 9.14
CA GLY A 25 2.59 -6.72 9.64
C GLY A 25 1.89 -7.48 8.52
N PHE A 26 1.63 -6.82 7.39
CA PHE A 26 1.02 -7.44 6.22
C PHE A 26 1.84 -8.62 5.66
N LEU A 27 3.18 -8.58 5.83
CA LEU A 27 4.09 -9.63 5.39
C LEU A 27 4.03 -10.88 6.26
N LEU A 28 3.45 -10.82 7.46
CA LEU A 28 3.39 -11.95 8.40
C LEU A 28 2.43 -13.06 7.95
N ASN A 29 1.61 -12.82 6.92
CA ASN A 29 0.68 -13.81 6.40
C ASN A 29 1.43 -14.94 5.67
N SER A 30 1.25 -16.18 6.15
CA SER A 30 1.92 -17.37 5.57
C SER A 30 1.54 -17.71 4.13
N LYS A 31 0.41 -17.20 3.63
CA LYS A 31 -0.02 -17.37 2.22
C LYS A 31 0.64 -16.37 1.27
N LEU A 32 1.40 -15.43 1.81
CA LEU A 32 1.98 -14.34 1.04
C LEU A 32 3.33 -14.76 0.46
N ASN A 33 3.52 -14.51 -0.84
CA ASN A 33 4.80 -14.72 -1.50
C ASN A 33 5.76 -13.57 -1.16
N GLU A 34 6.54 -13.73 -0.10
CA GLU A 34 7.51 -12.73 0.39
C GLU A 34 8.51 -12.25 -0.67
N ARG A 35 8.74 -13.01 -1.75
CA ARG A 35 9.66 -12.62 -2.84
C ARG A 35 9.02 -11.68 -3.86
N SER A 36 7.70 -11.49 -3.78
CA SER A 36 6.92 -10.65 -4.69
C SER A 36 6.54 -9.30 -4.09
N ILE A 37 6.87 -9.05 -2.82
CA ILE A 37 6.57 -7.79 -2.13
C ILE A 37 7.81 -7.27 -1.41
N GLN A 38 7.99 -5.95 -1.42
CA GLN A 38 9.02 -5.29 -0.63
C GLN A 38 8.50 -3.99 -0.03
N VAL A 39 8.57 -3.90 1.29
CA VAL A 39 8.34 -2.65 2.03
C VAL A 39 9.62 -1.82 1.99
N LEU A 40 9.50 -0.58 1.55
CA LEU A 40 10.62 0.38 1.43
C LEU A 40 10.76 1.19 2.73
N PRO A 41 11.93 1.83 2.97
CA PRO A 41 12.06 2.77 4.08
C PRO A 41 11.06 3.93 3.94
N PHE A 42 10.46 4.31 5.07
CA PHE A 42 9.49 5.40 5.11
C PHE A 42 10.12 6.76 4.78
N VAL A 43 9.32 7.68 4.21
CA VAL A 43 9.82 8.92 3.58
C VAL A 43 9.57 10.20 4.41
N ARG A 44 8.95 10.08 5.59
CA ARG A 44 8.60 11.19 6.52
C ARG A 44 7.83 12.31 5.82
N GLY A 45 6.58 12.02 5.45
CA GLY A 45 5.62 12.99 4.93
C GLY A 45 5.16 12.67 3.51
N TRP A 46 3.85 12.80 3.28
CA TRP A 46 3.21 12.41 2.01
C TRP A 46 3.71 13.19 0.80
N LYS A 47 4.09 14.47 0.94
CA LYS A 47 4.69 15.24 -0.17
C LYS A 47 6.01 14.63 -0.63
N THR A 48 6.84 14.25 0.32
CA THR A 48 8.12 13.58 0.06
C THR A 48 7.91 12.19 -0.55
N VAL A 49 6.84 11.48 -0.15
CA VAL A 49 6.45 10.21 -0.80
C VAL A 49 6.18 10.44 -2.29
N VAL A 50 5.43 11.50 -2.63
CA VAL A 50 5.08 11.83 -4.02
C VAL A 50 6.30 12.30 -4.83
N GLU A 51 7.15 13.15 -4.25
CA GLU A 51 8.41 13.59 -4.86
C GLU A 51 9.31 12.38 -5.16
N LYS A 52 9.54 11.54 -4.16
CA LYS A 52 10.35 10.33 -4.32
C LYS A 52 9.74 9.34 -5.32
N PHE A 53 8.41 9.19 -5.32
CA PHE A 53 7.70 8.42 -6.34
C PHE A 53 7.98 8.94 -7.75
N THR A 54 7.85 10.24 -7.95
CA THR A 54 8.01 10.89 -9.26
C THR A 54 9.45 10.84 -9.75
N ASP A 55 10.41 11.09 -8.87
CA ASP A 55 11.82 11.21 -9.25
C ASP A 55 12.51 9.85 -9.38
N ASP A 56 12.28 8.94 -8.43
CA ASP A 56 13.01 7.66 -8.38
C ASP A 56 12.21 6.49 -8.99
N PHE A 57 10.90 6.45 -8.73
CA PHE A 57 10.08 5.27 -9.05
C PHE A 57 9.47 5.34 -10.44
N VAL A 58 9.00 6.50 -10.91
CA VAL A 58 8.43 6.65 -12.27
C VAL A 58 9.42 6.21 -13.36
N PRO A 59 10.69 6.68 -13.39
CA PRO A 59 11.64 6.23 -14.41
C PRO A 59 11.90 4.72 -14.34
N THR A 60 12.02 4.18 -13.12
CA THR A 60 12.31 2.76 -12.95
C THR A 60 11.11 1.85 -13.25
N MET A 61 9.87 2.32 -13.02
CA MET A 61 8.65 1.60 -13.41
C MET A 61 8.45 1.54 -14.93
N ARG A 62 8.96 2.53 -15.67
CA ARG A 62 9.02 2.47 -17.14
C ARG A 62 10.03 1.44 -17.64
N LEU A 63 11.16 1.29 -16.94
CA LEU A 63 12.17 0.26 -17.25
C LEU A 63 11.72 -1.16 -16.86
N TYR A 64 10.89 -1.30 -15.83
CA TYR A 64 10.41 -2.58 -15.31
C TYR A 64 8.88 -2.67 -15.37
N PRO A 65 8.29 -3.13 -16.49
CA PRO A 65 6.84 -3.17 -16.69
C PRO A 65 6.07 -3.99 -15.65
N ALA A 66 6.71 -5.04 -15.11
CA ALA A 66 6.10 -5.93 -14.13
C ALA A 66 6.01 -5.31 -12.71
N ARG A 67 6.71 -4.19 -12.47
CA ARG A 67 6.71 -3.49 -11.18
C ARG A 67 5.38 -2.79 -10.96
N ARG A 68 4.83 -2.99 -9.77
CA ARG A 68 3.73 -2.22 -9.20
C ARG A 68 4.22 -1.53 -7.93
N ILE A 69 3.53 -0.46 -7.54
CA ILE A 69 3.85 0.26 -6.29
C ILE A 69 2.57 0.66 -5.57
N VAL A 70 2.62 0.61 -4.24
CA VAL A 70 1.61 1.17 -3.34
C VAL A 70 2.25 2.36 -2.63
N LEU A 71 1.63 3.52 -2.75
CA LEU A 71 1.92 4.69 -1.93
C LEU A 71 1.01 4.60 -0.71
N LEU A 72 1.61 4.40 0.47
CA LEU A 72 0.87 4.26 1.73
C LEU A 72 1.00 5.55 2.53
N ILE A 73 -0.04 6.38 2.51
CA ILE A 73 -0.05 7.74 3.06
C ILE A 73 -1.24 7.96 4.00
N ASP A 74 -1.14 8.93 4.89
CA ASP A 74 -2.23 9.34 5.76
C ASP A 74 -3.05 10.46 5.09
N PHE A 75 -4.37 10.32 5.08
CA PHE A 75 -5.25 11.31 4.46
C PHE A 75 -5.56 12.50 5.39
N ASP A 76 -5.36 12.37 6.72
CA ASP A 76 -5.66 13.38 7.74
C ASP A 76 -7.06 14.03 7.58
N GLU A 77 -8.06 13.22 7.26
CA GLU A 77 -9.46 13.60 7.01
C GLU A 77 -9.61 14.61 5.85
N LYS A 78 -8.61 14.67 4.95
CA LYS A 78 -8.59 15.54 3.76
C LYS A 78 -8.52 14.72 2.48
N GLU A 79 -9.68 14.45 1.91
CA GLU A 79 -9.82 13.75 0.61
C GLU A 79 -9.00 14.42 -0.52
N ASN A 80 -8.80 15.74 -0.45
CA ASN A 80 -8.01 16.49 -1.43
C ASN A 80 -6.58 15.97 -1.61
N ARG A 81 -6.04 15.21 -0.63
CA ARG A 81 -4.72 14.57 -0.76
C ARG A 81 -4.72 13.46 -1.80
N PHE A 82 -5.79 12.65 -1.87
CA PHE A 82 -5.90 11.59 -2.87
C PHE A 82 -5.82 12.19 -4.28
N GLY A 83 -6.66 13.19 -4.58
CA GLY A 83 -6.66 13.86 -5.87
C GLY A 83 -5.31 14.49 -6.21
N TYR A 84 -4.63 15.11 -5.23
CA TYR A 84 -3.29 15.66 -5.45
C TYR A 84 -2.27 14.58 -5.85
N VAL A 85 -2.30 13.41 -5.20
CA VAL A 85 -1.39 12.31 -5.56
C VAL A 85 -1.76 11.73 -6.92
N GLU A 86 -3.05 11.50 -7.16
CA GLU A 86 -3.57 10.95 -8.41
C GLU A 86 -3.19 11.79 -9.63
N GLU A 87 -3.29 13.12 -9.53
CA GLU A 87 -2.88 14.07 -10.58
C GLU A 87 -1.38 13.97 -10.94
N ARG A 88 -0.55 13.46 -10.03
CA ARG A 88 0.90 13.33 -10.22
C ARG A 88 1.31 11.94 -10.71
N ILE A 89 0.38 10.99 -10.75
CA ILE A 89 0.61 9.68 -11.34
C ILE A 89 0.52 9.83 -12.87
N PRO A 90 1.61 9.54 -13.61
CA PRO A 90 1.58 9.57 -15.07
C PRO A 90 0.54 8.59 -15.62
N ASP A 91 -0.18 8.99 -16.68
CA ASP A 91 -1.23 8.16 -17.28
C ASP A 91 -0.73 6.78 -17.70
N ASP A 92 0.52 6.67 -18.16
CA ASP A 92 1.15 5.41 -18.57
C ASP A 92 1.40 4.43 -17.40
N LEU A 93 1.31 4.91 -16.16
CA LEU A 93 1.58 4.15 -14.94
C LEU A 93 0.34 3.95 -14.05
N LYS A 94 -0.79 4.61 -14.33
CA LYS A 94 -1.98 4.58 -13.48
C LYS A 94 -2.39 3.17 -13.08
N ASP A 95 -2.44 2.22 -14.01
CA ASP A 95 -2.84 0.82 -13.74
C ASP A 95 -1.89 0.03 -12.81
N ARG A 96 -0.71 0.58 -12.51
CA ARG A 96 0.36 -0.08 -11.75
C ARG A 96 0.73 0.64 -10.45
N VAL A 97 0.16 1.81 -10.20
CA VAL A 97 0.39 2.62 -9.01
C VAL A 97 -0.89 2.65 -8.22
N PHE A 98 -0.83 2.33 -6.93
CA PHE A 98 -1.98 2.34 -6.03
C PHE A 98 -1.75 3.29 -4.87
N VAL A 99 -2.78 4.01 -4.42
CA VAL A 99 -2.70 4.93 -3.28
C VAL A 99 -3.65 4.46 -2.18
N LEU A 100 -3.09 3.97 -1.07
CA LEU A 100 -3.86 3.49 0.08
C LEU A 100 -3.47 4.27 1.33
N GLY A 101 -4.37 4.31 2.31
CA GLY A 101 -4.12 5.09 3.51
C GLY A 101 -5.15 4.95 4.60
N VAL A 102 -4.82 5.42 5.80
CA VAL A 102 -5.81 5.61 6.86
C VAL A 102 -6.47 6.97 6.65
N LEU A 103 -7.80 7.03 6.77
CA LEU A 103 -8.55 8.27 6.51
C LEU A 103 -8.07 9.40 7.43
N SER A 104 -7.90 9.09 8.72
CA SER A 104 -7.35 9.98 9.73
C SER A 104 -5.85 9.70 9.93
N GLU A 105 -5.47 9.19 11.10
CA GLU A 105 -4.12 8.75 11.43
C GLU A 105 -4.11 7.27 11.83
N PRO A 106 -3.00 6.54 11.61
CA PRO A 106 -2.84 5.14 12.01
C PRO A 106 -3.08 4.92 13.52
N GLU A 107 -2.70 5.87 14.38
CA GLU A 107 -2.86 5.77 15.83
C GLU A 107 -4.34 5.64 16.25
N LYS A 108 -5.26 6.33 15.57
CA LYS A 108 -6.71 6.19 15.81
C LYS A 108 -7.21 4.80 15.42
N LEU A 109 -6.74 4.28 14.29
CA LEU A 109 -7.06 2.91 13.85
C LEU A 109 -6.57 1.87 14.88
N ARG A 110 -5.35 2.05 15.40
CA ARG A 110 -4.77 1.23 16.46
C ARG A 110 -5.65 1.21 17.71
N SER A 111 -6.09 2.38 18.14
CA SER A 111 -6.96 2.54 19.31
C SER A 111 -8.33 1.87 19.13
N ASN A 112 -8.98 2.09 17.98
CA ASN A 112 -10.30 1.54 17.68
C ASN A 112 -10.29 0.01 17.60
N LEU A 113 -9.29 -0.56 16.92
CA LEU A 113 -9.17 -2.01 16.76
C LEU A 113 -8.59 -2.71 17.99
N LYS A 114 -8.02 -1.96 18.95
CA LYS A 114 -7.34 -2.47 20.16
C LYS A 114 -6.28 -3.52 19.83
N ARG A 115 -5.51 -3.27 18.77
CA ARG A 115 -4.45 -4.14 18.23
C ARG A 115 -3.18 -3.33 18.04
N ASN A 116 -2.01 -3.96 17.93
CA ASN A 116 -0.81 -3.25 17.50
C ASN A 116 -0.81 -3.04 15.97
N PHE A 117 0.12 -2.26 15.43
CA PHE A 117 0.19 -1.98 14.00
C PHE A 117 0.47 -3.22 13.15
N GLU A 118 1.32 -4.13 13.63
CA GLU A 118 1.65 -5.36 12.90
C GLU A 118 0.44 -6.31 12.83
N ASP A 119 -0.30 -6.48 13.92
CA ASP A 119 -1.52 -7.28 14.00
C ASP A 119 -2.61 -6.73 13.05
N ILE A 120 -2.68 -5.41 12.88
CA ILE A 120 -3.59 -4.77 11.93
C ILE A 120 -3.17 -5.13 10.51
N GLY A 121 -1.88 -4.97 10.19
CA GLY A 121 -1.32 -5.38 8.89
C GLY A 121 -1.59 -6.84 8.57
N GLU A 122 -1.35 -7.74 9.53
CA GLU A 122 -1.59 -9.17 9.36
C GLU A 122 -3.08 -9.44 9.09
N ALA A 123 -3.98 -8.78 9.84
CA ALA A 123 -5.41 -8.95 9.64
C ALA A 123 -5.88 -8.44 8.27
N LEU A 124 -5.37 -7.30 7.79
CA LEU A 124 -5.61 -6.79 6.44
C LEU A 124 -5.15 -7.78 5.36
N SER A 125 -3.98 -8.40 5.57
CA SER A 125 -3.44 -9.42 4.67
C SER A 125 -4.29 -10.69 4.64
N ARG A 126 -4.77 -11.13 5.82
CA ARG A 126 -5.67 -12.28 5.94
C ARG A 126 -6.97 -12.04 5.20
N ASP A 127 -7.54 -10.84 5.32
CA ASP A 127 -8.72 -10.42 4.59
C ASP A 127 -8.52 -10.53 3.07
N CYS A 128 -7.43 -9.96 2.54
CA CYS A 128 -7.07 -10.07 1.13
C CYS A 128 -6.92 -11.53 0.66
N SER A 129 -6.31 -12.39 1.48
CA SER A 129 -6.10 -13.81 1.14
C SER A 129 -7.40 -14.63 1.16
N ASN A 130 -8.28 -14.37 2.12
CA ASN A 130 -9.51 -15.14 2.34
C ASN A 130 -10.71 -14.60 1.56
N ASN A 131 -10.54 -13.54 0.76
CA ASN A 131 -11.64 -12.82 0.10
C ASN A 131 -12.67 -12.27 1.11
N THR A 132 -12.19 -11.81 2.26
CA THR A 132 -13.00 -11.08 3.24
C THR A 132 -12.53 -9.63 3.31
N ASP A 133 -13.35 -8.76 3.91
CA ASP A 133 -13.09 -7.34 4.00
C ASP A 133 -13.41 -6.79 5.40
N VAL A 134 -13.40 -7.64 6.42
CA VAL A 134 -13.85 -7.29 7.78
C VAL A 134 -13.10 -6.07 8.36
N VAL A 135 -11.78 -6.05 8.24
CA VAL A 135 -10.95 -4.94 8.71
C VAL A 135 -10.98 -3.79 7.70
N TRP A 136 -11.04 -4.09 6.40
CA TRP A 136 -11.12 -3.07 5.34
C TRP A 136 -12.41 -2.25 5.38
N GLN A 137 -13.51 -2.82 5.88
CA GLN A 137 -14.80 -2.14 6.06
C GLN A 137 -14.83 -1.20 7.27
N HIS A 138 -13.76 -1.13 8.06
CA HIS A 138 -13.67 -0.16 9.15
C HIS A 138 -13.78 1.28 8.61
N ASP A 139 -14.46 2.17 9.35
CA ASP A 139 -14.76 3.54 8.90
C ASP A 139 -13.54 4.36 8.46
N LEU A 140 -12.37 4.04 9.02
CA LEU A 140 -11.10 4.70 8.67
C LEU A 140 -10.39 4.09 7.46
N LEU A 141 -10.90 3.00 6.88
CA LEU A 141 -10.27 2.25 5.79
C LEU A 141 -11.20 2.03 4.59
N ASN A 142 -12.52 2.06 4.79
CA ASN A 142 -13.51 1.76 3.76
C ASN A 142 -13.43 2.68 2.54
N HIS A 143 -12.94 3.91 2.69
CA HIS A 143 -12.70 4.84 1.59
C HIS A 143 -11.70 4.30 0.55
N ASN A 144 -10.81 3.38 0.95
CA ASN A 144 -9.88 2.72 0.02
C ASN A 144 -10.54 1.64 -0.84
N THR A 145 -11.83 1.34 -0.67
CA THR A 145 -12.47 0.15 -1.27
C THR A 145 -12.27 0.04 -2.78
N ASP A 146 -12.43 1.13 -3.52
CA ASP A 146 -12.31 1.11 -4.97
C ASP A 146 -10.87 0.86 -5.42
N GLU A 147 -9.91 1.50 -4.73
CA GLU A 147 -8.49 1.30 -4.99
C GLU A 147 -8.02 -0.11 -4.58
N LEU A 148 -8.54 -0.62 -3.46
CA LEU A 148 -8.28 -1.97 -2.98
C LEU A 148 -8.76 -3.00 -4.00
N LYS A 149 -9.97 -2.86 -4.55
CA LYS A 149 -10.48 -3.76 -5.60
C LYS A 149 -9.56 -3.76 -6.82
N ARG A 150 -9.13 -2.57 -7.26
CA ARG A 150 -8.21 -2.40 -8.39
C ARG A 150 -6.86 -3.07 -8.12
N MET A 151 -6.31 -2.85 -6.93
CA MET A 151 -5.06 -3.46 -6.49
C MET A 151 -5.19 -4.98 -6.44
N VAL A 152 -6.20 -5.52 -5.75
CA VAL A 152 -6.41 -6.96 -5.57
C VAL A 152 -6.50 -7.67 -6.93
N SER A 153 -7.25 -7.13 -7.88
CA SER A 153 -7.33 -7.69 -9.25
C SER A 153 -5.96 -7.73 -9.95
N SER A 154 -5.11 -6.74 -9.68
CA SER A 154 -3.79 -6.59 -10.30
C SER A 154 -2.67 -7.41 -9.62
N VAL A 155 -2.74 -7.61 -8.30
CA VAL A 155 -1.62 -8.14 -7.49
C VAL A 155 -1.86 -9.54 -6.95
N LYS A 156 -3.11 -9.91 -6.67
CA LYS A 156 -3.45 -11.19 -6.03
C LYS A 156 -2.87 -12.41 -6.76
N PRO A 157 -2.86 -12.49 -8.11
CA PRO A 157 -2.35 -13.66 -8.83
C PRO A 157 -0.88 -14.01 -8.58
N PHE A 158 -0.05 -13.05 -8.14
CA PHE A 158 1.37 -13.29 -7.85
C PHE A 158 1.74 -13.08 -6.37
N LEU A 159 0.90 -12.33 -5.63
CA LEU A 159 1.16 -11.96 -4.24
C LEU A 159 0.73 -13.05 -3.25
N PHE A 160 -0.32 -13.80 -3.56
CA PHE A 160 -0.80 -14.90 -2.74
C PHE A 160 -0.69 -16.22 -3.51
N SER A 161 -0.18 -17.25 -2.84
CA SER A 161 0.00 -18.61 -3.37
C SER A 161 -0.73 -19.65 -2.53
#